data_AF-I4BQA7-F1
#
_entry.id   AF-I4BQA7-F1
#
_cell.length_a   1.000
_cell.length_b   1.000
_cell.length_c   1.000
_cell.angle_alpha   90.00
_cell.angle_beta   90.00
_cell.angle_gamma   90.00
#
_symmetry.space_group_name_H-M   'P 1'
#
loop_
_entity.id
_entity.type
_entity.pdbx_description
1 polymer ?
#
loop_
_entity_poly.entity_id
_entity_poly.type
_entity_poly.pdbx_seq_one_letter_code
_entity_poly.pdbx_strand_id
1 'polypeptide(L)' 'MIRPIPAAYAGAIDVPCPTCSAEPGAFCLVEDGRRGPRRRRVPCVRRCPPGPPDVEHQAPAYPTRSFSEPIHPHETQE' A
#
# COMPACT_ATOMS: atom_id res chain seq x y z
N MET A 1 12.74 -4.44 -12.48
CA MET A 1 11.95 -4.07 -11.28
C MET A 1 10.48 -4.09 -11.66
N ILE A 2 9.77 -5.17 -11.34
CA ILE A 2 8.33 -5.29 -11.58
C ILE A 2 7.67 -4.32 -10.60
N ARG A 3 6.92 -3.33 -11.10
CA ARG A 3 6.16 -2.44 -10.22
C ARG A 3 5.22 -3.32 -9.40
N PRO A 4 5.30 -3.34 -8.06
CA PRO A 4 4.50 -4.24 -7.20
C PRO A 4 3.01 -3.89 -7.20
N ILE A 5 2.66 -2.73 -7.78
CA ILE A 5 1.32 -2.16 -7.76
C ILE A 5 0.26 -3.15 -8.26
N PRO A 6 0.40 -3.86 -9.41
CA PRO A 6 -0.64 -4.78 -9.87
C PRO A 6 -0.86 -5.98 -8.94
N ALA A 7 0.22 -6.51 -8.33
CA ALA A 7 0.14 -7.68 -7.46
C ALA A 7 -0.63 -7.39 -6.17
N ALA A 8 -0.49 -6.18 -5.61
CA ALA A 8 -1.21 -5.74 -4.42
C ALA A 8 -2.73 -5.65 -4.60
N TYR A 9 -3.21 -5.61 -5.85
CA TYR A 9 -4.64 -5.56 -6.19
C TYR A 9 -5.15 -6.87 -6.80
N ALA A 10 -4.38 -7.96 -6.76
CA ALA A 10 -4.82 -9.26 -7.25
C ALA A 10 -6.10 -9.69 -6.50
N GLY A 11 -7.13 -10.12 -7.25
CA GLY A 11 -8.42 -10.53 -6.70
C GLY A 11 -9.33 -9.39 -6.20
N ALA A 12 -8.85 -8.14 -6.17
CA ALA A 12 -9.62 -7.03 -5.62
C ALA A 12 -10.82 -6.62 -6.49
N ILE A 13 -10.93 -7.08 -7.74
CA ILE A 13 -12.12 -6.85 -8.57
C ILE A 13 -13.15 -7.98 -8.47
N ASP A 14 -12.81 -9.12 -7.85
CA ASP A 14 -13.71 -10.28 -7.79
C ASP A 14 -14.81 -10.12 -6.73
N VAL A 15 -14.66 -9.13 -5.85
CA VAL A 15 -15.63 -8.79 -4.81
C VAL A 15 -16.29 -7.43 -5.08
N PRO A 16 -17.56 -7.24 -4.69
CA PRO A 16 -18.23 -5.96 -4.81
C PRO A 16 -17.53 -4.88 -3.95
N CYS A 17 -17.64 -3.61 -4.35
CA CYS A 17 -17.03 -2.52 -3.57
C CYS A 17 -17.85 -2.24 -2.32
N PRO A 18 -17.29 -2.31 -1.11
CA PRO A 18 -18.01 -1.93 0.10
C PRO A 18 -18.22 -0.41 0.22
N THR A 19 -17.67 0.40 -0.71
CA THR A 19 -17.72 1.88 -0.65
C THR A 19 -18.65 2.48 -1.69
N CYS A 20 -18.49 2.09 -2.96
CA CYS A 20 -19.30 2.65 -4.05
C CYS A 20 -20.23 1.61 -4.69
N SER A 21 -20.34 0.41 -4.08
CA SER A 21 -21.20 -0.67 -4.56
C SER A 21 -20.94 -1.13 -5.99
N ALA A 22 -19.77 -0.83 -6.56
CA ALA A 22 -19.41 -1.34 -7.87
C ALA A 22 -19.40 -2.88 -7.85
N GLU A 23 -19.93 -3.48 -8.91
CA GLU A 23 -20.07 -4.94 -9.07
C GLU A 23 -18.71 -5.66 -9.20
N PRO A 24 -18.67 -6.98 -9.00
CA PRO A 24 -17.54 -7.82 -9.39
C PRO A 24 -17.16 -7.61 -10.87
N GLY A 25 -15.86 -7.58 -11.16
CA GLY A 25 -15.30 -7.25 -12.48
C GLY A 25 -15.33 -5.76 -12.83
N ALA A 26 -16.05 -4.91 -12.08
CA ALA A 26 -16.11 -3.48 -12.32
C ALA A 26 -15.16 -2.69 -11.41
N PHE A 27 -14.48 -1.69 -11.98
CA PHE A 27 -13.65 -0.75 -11.22
C PHE A 27 -14.49 0.35 -10.57
N CYS A 28 -13.96 0.91 -9.47
CA CYS A 28 -14.55 2.05 -8.81
C CYS A 28 -14.56 3.28 -9.74
N LEU A 29 -15.70 3.97 -9.75
CA LEU A 29 -15.88 5.29 -10.37
C LEU A 29 -15.56 6.37 -9.35
N VAL A 30 -14.78 7.38 -9.76
CA VAL A 30 -14.59 8.61 -8.98
C VAL A 30 -15.29 9.73 -9.72
N GLU A 31 -16.26 10.36 -9.09
CA GLU A 31 -16.87 11.59 -9.59
C GLU A 31 -15.96 12.76 -9.25
N ASP A 32 -15.30 13.31 -10.27
CA ASP A 32 -14.56 14.56 -10.12
C ASP A 32 -15.47 15.70 -10.54
N GLY A 33 -15.85 16.55 -9.59
CA GLY A 33 -16.77 17.67 -9.80
C GLY A 33 -16.33 18.67 -10.88
N ARG A 34 -15.07 18.62 -11.34
CA ARG A 34 -14.56 19.47 -12.43
C ARG A 34 -14.49 18.76 -13.79
N ARG A 35 -14.53 17.43 -13.84
CA ARG A 35 -14.25 16.64 -15.08
C ARG A 35 -15.22 15.49 -15.35
N GLY A 36 -16.26 15.33 -14.53
CA GLY A 36 -17.22 14.23 -14.65
C GLY A 36 -16.67 12.89 -14.11
N PRO A 37 -17.47 11.81 -14.18
CA PRO A 37 -17.08 10.51 -13.64
C PRO A 37 -15.92 9.90 -14.42
N ARG A 38 -14.82 9.58 -13.73
CA ARG A 38 -13.69 8.84 -14.30
C ARG A 38 -13.58 7.43 -13.73
N ARG A 39 -13.50 6.45 -14.63
CA ARG A 39 -13.12 5.07 -14.30
C ARG A 39 -11.61 5.01 -14.07
N ARG A 40 -11.18 4.78 -12.83
CA ARG A 40 -9.77 4.46 -12.55
C ARG A 40 -9.56 2.96 -12.81
N ARG A 41 -8.43 2.58 -13.43
CA ARG A 41 -8.04 1.16 -13.61
C ARG A 41 -7.43 0.53 -12.34
N VAL A 42 -7.75 1.09 -11.18
CA VAL A 42 -7.25 0.65 -9.87
C VAL A 42 -8.48 0.42 -9.00
N PRO A 43 -8.67 -0.79 -8.44
CA PRO A 43 -9.79 -1.06 -7.56
C PRO A 43 -9.60 -0.33 -6.23
N CYS A 44 -10.70 -0.14 -5.49
CA CYS A 44 -10.63 0.47 -4.18
C CYS A 44 -9.76 -0.39 -3.23
N VAL A 45 -8.85 0.23 -2.46
CA VAL A 45 -7.97 -0.48 -1.51
C VAL A 45 -8.75 -1.28 -0.48
N ARG A 46 -9.97 -0.85 -0.14
CA ARG A 46 -10.87 -1.59 0.77
C ARG A 46 -11.37 -2.92 0.20
N ARG A 47 -11.20 -3.16 -1.12
CA ARG A 47 -11.46 -4.46 -1.75
C ARG A 47 -10.21 -5.35 -1.78
N CYS A 48 -9.03 -4.82 -1.46
CA CYS A 48 -7.82 -5.64 -1.48
C CYS A 48 -7.96 -6.77 -0.45
N PRO A 49 -7.65 -8.01 -0.84
CA PRO A 49 -7.48 -9.07 0.15
C PRO A 49 -6.37 -8.67 1.12
N PRO A 50 -6.42 -9.15 2.38
CA PRO A 50 -5.30 -8.99 3.28
C PRO A 50 -4.04 -9.54 2.60
N GLY A 51 -3.01 -8.70 2.50
CA GLY A 51 -1.74 -9.10 1.93
C GLY A 51 -1.11 -10.22 2.75
N PRO A 52 -0.21 -11.02 2.16
CA PRO A 52 0.63 -11.89 2.95
C PRO A 52 1.35 -11.07 4.02
N PRO A 53 1.56 -11.62 5.24
CA PRO A 53 2.30 -10.93 6.28
C PRO A 53 3.65 -10.51 5.70
N ASP A 54 3.95 -9.22 5.85
CA ASP A 54 5.16 -8.63 5.30
C ASP A 54 6.35 -9.14 6.11
N VAL A 55 7.00 -10.19 5.61
CA VAL A 55 8.15 -10.83 6.28
C VAL A 55 9.35 -9.86 6.33
N GLU A 56 9.42 -8.87 5.43
CA GLU A 56 10.47 -7.83 5.44
C GLU A 56 10.23 -6.73 6.47
N HIS A 57 9.02 -6.60 7.03
CA HIS A 57 8.72 -5.67 8.12
C HIS A 57 8.73 -6.32 9.50
N GLN A 58 9.20 -7.57 9.63
CA GLN A 58 9.70 -8.02 10.93
C GLN A 58 10.84 -7.06 11.29
N ALA A 59 10.57 -6.23 12.31
CA ALA A 59 11.48 -5.21 12.81
C ALA A 59 12.92 -5.75 12.69
N PRO A 60 13.80 -5.08 11.94
CA PRO A 60 15.18 -5.53 11.90
C PRO A 60 15.66 -5.59 13.35
N ALA A 61 16.52 -6.56 13.65
CA ALA A 61 17.19 -6.65 14.94
C ALA A 61 18.19 -5.48 15.16
N TYR A 62 17.87 -4.28 14.67
CA TYR A 62 18.56 -3.08 15.05
C TYR A 62 18.22 -2.77 16.52
N PRO A 63 19.22 -2.40 17.33
CA PRO A 63 18.92 -1.84 18.64
C PRO A 63 18.02 -0.61 18.47
N THR A 64 17.02 -0.46 19.34
CA THR A 64 16.16 0.74 19.40
C THR A 64 17.06 1.96 19.52
N ARG A 65 17.25 2.67 18.40
CA ARG A 65 18.07 3.87 18.38
C ARG A 65 17.27 5.03 18.95
N SER A 66 17.87 5.75 19.91
CA SER A 66 17.33 7.04 20.34
C SER A 66 17.50 8.08 19.23
N PHE A 67 16.40 8.72 18.82
CA PHE A 67 16.43 9.85 17.87
C PHE A 67 16.70 11.19 18.55
N SER A 68 16.84 11.19 19.87
CA SER A 68 17.08 12.40 20.66
C SER A 68 18.55 12.83 20.67
N GLU A 69 19.47 11.96 20.25
CA GLU A 69 20.91 12.24 20.26
C GLU A 69 21.52 12.26 18.84
N PRO A 70 22.45 13.20 18.56
CA PRO A 70 23.20 13.23 17.30
C PRO A 70 24.00 11.94 17.07
N ILE A 71 24.20 11.60 15.80
CA ILE A 71 25.05 10.48 15.41
C ILE A 71 26.51 10.89 15.58
N HIS A 72 27.18 10.35 16.59
CA HIS A 72 28.62 10.48 16.72
C HIS A 72 29.31 9.37 15.90
N PRO A 73 30.30 9.71 15.05
CA PRO A 73 31.14 8.68 14.45
C PRO A 73 31.89 7.94 15.56
N HIS A 74 31.93 6.61 15.51
CA HIS A 74 32.80 5.84 16.38
C HIS A 74 34.25 6.19 16.02
N GLU A 75 34.95 6.84 16.93
CA GLU A 75 36.40 6.96 16.85
C GLU A 75 36.98 5.58 17.03
N THR A 76 37.47 4.98 15.94
CA THR A 76 38.33 3.80 16.00
C THR A 76 39.63 4.24 16.68
N GLN A 77 39.76 4.00 17.99
CA GLN A 77 41.01 4.16 18.71
C GLN A 77 41.91 2.96 18.40
N GLU A 78 43.07 3.21 17.79
CA GLU A 78 44.23 2.30 17.74
C GLU A 78 44.92 2.22 19.11
#